data_AF-V4AUP0-F1
#
_entry.id   AF-V4AUP0-F1
#
_cell.length_a   1.000
_cell.length_b   1.000
_cell.length_c   1.000
_cell.angle_alpha   90.00
_cell.angle_beta   90.00
_cell.angle_gamma   90.00
#
_symmetry.space_group_name_H-M   'P 1'
#
loop_
_entity.id
_entity.type
_entity.pdbx_description
1 polymer ?
#
loop_
_entity_poly.entity_id
_entity_poly.type
_entity_poly.pdbx_seq_one_letter_code
_entity_poly.pdbx_strand_id
1 'polypeptide(L)'
;MILLKHRPSQVLNICRSYSSIKTTDISKHFKLREISRSVPGKPLVILFDWLYAKPSAVDKYCNLYHDRGLDVLTVRGKVSQFLWPPKSFLLTEDLLKYLLETRPFQKYVIHAFSIGAYNYDVCMYLANQNKEKYGEFSSRIQGQILDSITIGTYEQMSRGVSSILPSNPIIRKSTMKIVDTYYKLTSKKTLKQYDILVQFFKNDPIRVPTLFFYAKNDPMCHVESIEEMIEKWREMDELEVFSRHWDESVHCAHLKYHQDEYLQELDDFLKTINL
;
A
#
# COMPACT_ATOMS: atom_id res chain seq x y z
N MET A 1 -6.08 -19.06 -46.52
CA MET A 1 -5.59 -17.67 -46.39
C MET A 1 -6.76 -16.79 -45.95
N ILE A 2 -7.00 -16.70 -44.64
CA ILE A 2 -8.11 -15.93 -44.05
C ILE A 2 -7.47 -14.78 -43.29
N LEU A 3 -7.60 -13.57 -43.84
CA LEU A 3 -7.13 -12.31 -43.26
C LEU A 3 -8.05 -11.93 -42.10
N LEU A 4 -7.60 -12.14 -40.86
CA LEU A 4 -8.22 -11.58 -39.66
C LEU A 4 -7.96 -10.07 -39.64
N LYS A 5 -9.00 -9.29 -39.93
CA LYS A 5 -9.02 -7.83 -39.72
C LYS A 5 -8.84 -7.52 -38.24
N HIS A 6 -7.71 -6.92 -37.89
CA HIS A 6 -7.50 -6.25 -36.61
C HIS A 6 -8.61 -5.20 -36.39
N ARG A 7 -9.40 -5.36 -35.33
CA ARG A 7 -10.24 -4.29 -34.81
C ARG A 7 -9.35 -3.37 -33.97
N PRO A 8 -9.30 -2.06 -34.24
CA PRO A 8 -8.58 -1.14 -33.37
C PRO A 8 -9.31 -1.04 -32.03
N SER A 9 -8.53 -1.20 -30.96
CA SER A 9 -8.94 -1.01 -29.58
C SER A 9 -9.52 0.39 -29.40
N GLN A 10 -10.78 0.48 -28.98
CA GLN A 10 -11.38 1.75 -28.57
C GLN A 10 -10.78 2.16 -27.23
N VAL A 11 -9.71 2.96 -27.29
CA VAL A 11 -9.26 3.74 -26.14
C VAL A 11 -10.38 4.72 -25.82
N LEU A 12 -11.04 4.54 -24.67
CA LEU A 12 -12.00 5.51 -24.15
C LEU A 12 -11.30 6.86 -23.98
N ASN A 13 -11.63 7.81 -24.86
CA ASN A 13 -11.32 9.22 -24.66
C ASN A 13 -12.19 9.73 -23.51
N ILE A 14 -11.69 9.62 -22.28
CA ILE A 14 -12.28 10.29 -21.12
C ILE A 14 -12.00 11.79 -21.29
N CYS A 15 -13.06 12.56 -21.54
CA CYS A 15 -13.03 14.02 -21.52
C CYS A 15 -12.50 14.48 -20.15
N ARG A 16 -11.26 14.99 -20.10
CA ARG A 16 -10.64 15.61 -18.92
C ARG A 16 -11.34 16.93 -18.59
N SER A 17 -12.47 16.85 -17.91
CA SER A 17 -12.94 17.95 -17.08
C SER A 17 -11.96 18.06 -15.91
N TYR A 18 -11.07 19.05 -15.90
CA TYR A 18 -10.18 19.32 -14.78
C TYR A 18 -11.02 19.66 -13.54
N SER A 19 -11.36 18.63 -12.75
CA SER A 19 -11.88 18.80 -11.40
C SER A 19 -10.83 19.54 -10.59
N SER A 20 -11.17 20.71 -10.06
CA SER A 20 -10.27 21.42 -9.14
C SER A 20 -10.05 20.55 -7.90
N ILE A 21 -8.80 20.26 -7.57
CA ILE A 21 -8.43 19.46 -6.39
C ILE A 21 -8.19 20.39 -5.20
N LYS A 22 -8.98 20.25 -4.14
CA LYS A 22 -8.73 20.88 -2.84
C LYS A 22 -7.77 20.01 -2.05
N THR A 23 -6.64 20.56 -1.65
CA THR A 23 -5.67 19.86 -0.80
C THR A 23 -5.72 20.40 0.63
N THR A 24 -5.81 19.49 1.60
CA THR A 24 -5.81 19.81 3.03
C THR A 24 -4.76 18.98 3.75
N ASP A 25 -3.80 19.64 4.40
CA ASP A 25 -2.85 18.98 5.30
C ASP A 25 -3.53 18.74 6.65
N ILE A 26 -3.98 17.50 6.89
CA ILE A 26 -4.62 17.09 8.16
C ILE A 26 -3.58 16.99 9.26
N SER A 27 -2.38 16.51 8.92
CA SER A 27 -1.22 16.48 9.80
C SER A 27 0.06 16.46 8.97
N LYS A 28 1.23 16.45 9.63
CA LYS A 28 2.52 16.23 8.96
C LYS A 28 2.63 14.88 8.23
N HIS A 29 1.72 13.94 8.53
CA HIS A 29 1.67 12.60 7.95
C HIS A 29 0.46 12.37 7.03
N PHE A 30 -0.60 13.16 7.17
CA PHE A 30 -1.87 12.91 6.47
C PHE A 30 -2.20 14.09 5.56
N LYS A 31 -2.31 13.81 4.26
CA LYS A 31 -2.68 14.80 3.26
C LYS A 31 -3.91 14.32 2.53
N LEU A 32 -4.99 15.09 2.64
CA LEU A 32 -6.24 14.81 1.97
C LEU A 32 -6.32 15.64 0.68
N ARG A 33 -6.69 14.99 -0.42
CA ARG A 33 -6.97 15.61 -1.71
C ARG A 33 -8.41 15.27 -2.10
N GLU A 34 -9.24 16.29 -2.22
CA GLU A 34 -10.67 16.17 -2.52
C GLU A 34 -10.97 16.81 -3.87
N ILE A 35 -11.71 16.11 -4.72
CA ILE A 35 -12.19 16.69 -5.98
C ILE A 35 -13.44 17.54 -5.73
N SER A 36 -13.57 18.68 -6.42
CA SER A 36 -14.71 19.59 -6.21
C SER A 36 -16.09 19.03 -6.56
N ARG A 37 -16.13 17.90 -7.27
CA ARG A 37 -17.35 17.14 -7.60
C ARG A 37 -17.23 15.71 -7.12
N SER A 38 -16.82 15.49 -5.87
CA SER A 38 -16.82 14.13 -5.32
C SER A 38 -18.23 13.55 -5.40
N VAL A 39 -18.33 12.31 -5.90
CA VAL A 39 -19.61 11.64 -6.05
C VAL A 39 -20.00 11.10 -4.67
N PRO A 40 -21.15 11.52 -4.10
CA PRO A 40 -21.58 11.03 -2.80
C PRO A 40 -21.62 9.50 -2.76
N GLY A 41 -21.10 8.92 -1.68
CA GLY A 41 -21.11 7.47 -1.48
C GLY A 41 -19.97 6.69 -2.16
N LYS A 42 -19.12 7.34 -2.96
CA LYS A 42 -17.87 6.71 -3.42
C LYS A 42 -16.88 6.55 -2.25
N PRO A 43 -16.04 5.49 -2.25
CA PRO A 43 -15.06 5.29 -1.20
C PRO A 43 -13.93 6.31 -1.27
N LEU A 44 -13.30 6.55 -0.12
CA LEU A 44 -12.06 7.31 0.00
C LEU A 44 -10.90 6.34 -0.25
N VAL A 45 -9.99 6.72 -1.14
CA VAL A 45 -8.75 5.95 -1.31
C VAL A 45 -7.77 6.33 -0.22
N ILE A 46 -7.33 5.35 0.57
CA ILE A 46 -6.26 5.53 1.56
C ILE A 46 -4.96 5.03 0.92
N LEU A 47 -4.13 5.98 0.53
CA LEU A 47 -2.86 5.73 -0.16
C LEU A 47 -1.72 5.74 0.87
N PHE A 48 -1.26 4.57 1.29
CA PHE A 48 -0.07 4.46 2.15
C PHE A 48 1.19 4.51 1.27
N ASP A 49 1.94 5.62 1.36
CA ASP A 49 3.10 5.84 0.50
C ASP A 49 4.33 5.02 0.91
N TRP A 50 5.36 5.07 0.05
CA TRP A 50 6.63 4.39 0.26
C TRP A 50 7.71 5.33 0.80
N LEU A 51 8.81 4.72 1.26
CA LEU A 51 9.92 5.48 1.83
C LEU A 51 10.55 6.42 0.80
N TYR A 52 10.71 7.70 1.18
CA TYR A 52 11.25 8.77 0.33
C TYR A 52 10.49 9.00 -0.98
N ALA A 53 9.19 8.69 -1.02
CA ALA A 53 8.34 9.02 -2.15
C ALA A 53 8.49 10.50 -2.54
N LYS A 54 8.83 10.75 -3.81
CA LYS A 54 8.84 12.12 -4.36
C LYS A 54 7.39 12.59 -4.46
N PRO A 55 7.05 13.83 -4.05
CA PRO A 55 5.69 14.33 -4.13
C PRO A 55 5.04 14.13 -5.52
N SER A 56 5.78 14.42 -6.59
CA SER A 56 5.32 14.25 -7.97
C SER A 56 5.06 12.79 -8.38
N ALA A 57 5.70 11.82 -7.73
CA ALA A 57 5.41 10.41 -7.96
C ALA A 57 4.11 10.00 -7.27
N VAL A 58 3.91 10.44 -6.02
CA VAL A 58 2.65 10.23 -5.27
C VAL A 58 1.48 10.89 -6.01
N ASP A 59 1.67 12.10 -6.52
CA ASP A 59 0.62 12.84 -7.25
C ASP A 59 0.14 12.07 -8.48
N LYS A 60 1.01 11.31 -9.17
CA LYS A 60 0.59 10.45 -10.29
C LYS A 60 -0.42 9.40 -9.85
N TYR A 61 -0.15 8.72 -8.74
CA TYR A 61 -1.08 7.72 -8.18
C TYR A 61 -2.37 8.38 -7.68
N CYS A 62 -2.30 9.54 -7.02
CA CYS A 62 -3.52 10.25 -6.64
C CYS A 62 -4.38 10.63 -7.85
N ASN A 63 -3.74 11.08 -8.94
CA ASN A 63 -4.45 11.45 -10.17
C ASN A 63 -5.13 10.26 -10.84
N LEU A 64 -4.61 9.03 -10.72
CA LEU A 64 -5.32 7.84 -11.19
C LEU A 64 -6.72 7.75 -10.56
N TYR A 65 -6.82 8.02 -9.26
CA TYR A 65 -8.07 7.95 -8.54
C TYR A 65 -8.96 9.19 -8.77
N HIS A 66 -8.36 10.38 -8.84
CA HIS A 66 -9.11 11.60 -9.16
C HIS A 66 -9.76 11.52 -10.55
N ASP A 67 -9.06 10.96 -11.54
CA ASP A 67 -9.58 10.73 -12.90
C ASP A 67 -10.78 9.76 -12.91
N ARG A 68 -10.94 8.98 -11.83
CA ARG A 68 -12.06 8.05 -11.58
C ARG A 68 -13.09 8.58 -10.59
N GLY A 69 -13.00 9.86 -10.20
CA GLY A 69 -13.97 10.51 -9.32
C GLY A 69 -13.81 10.20 -7.83
N LEU A 70 -12.63 9.76 -7.40
CA LEU A 70 -12.35 9.36 -6.01
C LEU A 70 -11.45 10.37 -5.30
N ASP A 71 -11.79 10.68 -4.05
CA ASP A 71 -10.91 11.44 -3.15
C ASP A 71 -9.76 10.55 -2.64
N VAL A 72 -8.63 11.16 -2.26
CA VAL A 72 -7.44 10.43 -1.81
C VAL A 72 -6.88 11.00 -0.51
N LEU A 73 -6.76 10.17 0.52
CA LEU A 73 -6.00 10.44 1.73
C LEU A 73 -4.64 9.75 1.62
N THR A 74 -3.57 10.53 1.45
CA THR A 74 -2.20 10.01 1.52
C THR A 74 -1.75 9.90 2.96
N VAL A 75 -1.27 8.73 3.35
CA VAL A 75 -0.62 8.43 4.63
C VAL A 75 0.88 8.31 4.41
N ARG A 76 1.62 9.29 4.92
CA ARG A 76 3.06 9.40 4.76
C ARG A 76 3.82 8.76 5.91
N GLY A 77 4.47 7.65 5.61
CA GLY A 77 5.32 6.91 6.55
C GLY A 77 6.71 7.53 6.75
N LYS A 78 7.40 7.07 7.79
CA LYS A 78 8.82 7.32 8.05
C LYS A 78 9.52 6.01 8.37
N VAL A 79 10.78 5.87 7.94
CA VAL A 79 11.62 4.71 8.27
C VAL A 79 11.66 4.42 9.77
N SER A 80 11.58 5.44 10.63
CA SER A 80 11.59 5.26 12.08
C SER A 80 10.36 4.53 12.63
N GLN A 81 9.23 4.55 11.92
CA GLN A 81 8.01 3.83 12.29
C GLN A 81 8.10 2.36 11.95
N PHE A 82 8.73 2.05 10.81
CA PHE A 82 9.20 0.71 10.52
C PHE A 82 10.18 0.30 11.62
N LEU A 83 11.37 0.88 11.70
CA LEU A 83 12.42 0.43 12.61
C LEU A 83 11.94 0.25 14.07
N TRP A 84 11.10 1.16 14.60
CA TRP A 84 10.56 1.10 15.97
C TRP A 84 9.02 0.99 15.97
N PRO A 85 8.44 -0.22 16.09
CA PRO A 85 7.00 -0.46 15.99
C PRO A 85 6.10 0.45 16.82
N PRO A 86 6.44 0.82 18.09
CA PRO A 86 5.60 1.74 18.86
C PRO A 86 5.34 3.09 18.17
N LYS A 87 6.25 3.58 17.31
CA LYS A 87 6.01 4.78 16.50
C LYS A 87 5.00 4.55 15.38
N SER A 88 4.96 3.34 14.82
CA SER A 88 3.92 2.93 13.88
C SER A 88 2.56 2.93 14.56
N PHE A 89 2.45 2.32 15.75
CA PHE A 89 1.21 2.28 16.53
C PHE A 89 0.63 3.68 16.80
N LEU A 90 1.46 4.66 17.14
CA LEU A 90 1.01 6.05 17.32
C LEU A 90 0.46 6.65 16.01
N LEU A 91 1.19 6.50 14.90
CA LEU A 91 0.74 6.99 13.58
C LEU A 91 -0.61 6.36 13.19
N THR A 92 -0.74 5.05 13.32
CA THR A 92 -1.93 4.31 12.92
C THR A 92 -3.10 4.61 13.84
N GLU A 93 -2.86 4.81 15.14
CA GLU A 93 -3.92 5.22 16.06
C GLU A 93 -4.47 6.61 15.71
N ASP A 94 -3.59 7.57 15.38
CA ASP A 94 -4.01 8.90 14.91
C ASP A 94 -4.82 8.82 13.61
N LEU A 95 -4.42 7.94 12.68
CA LEU A 95 -5.15 7.70 11.43
C LEU A 95 -6.54 7.11 11.69
N LEU A 96 -6.62 6.07 12.52
CA LEU A 96 -7.88 5.40 12.85
C LEU A 96 -8.86 6.36 13.53
N LYS A 97 -8.39 7.16 14.51
CA LYS A 97 -9.22 8.20 15.15
C LYS A 97 -9.73 9.21 14.13
N TYR A 98 -8.85 9.76 13.29
CA TYR A 98 -9.25 10.71 12.26
C TYR A 98 -10.33 10.14 11.33
N LEU A 99 -10.13 8.92 10.81
CA LEU A 99 -11.07 8.28 9.89
C LEU A 99 -12.42 7.98 10.56
N LEU A 100 -12.41 7.44 11.78
CA LEU A 100 -13.64 7.02 12.44
C LEU A 100 -14.45 8.19 13.00
N GLU A 101 -13.78 9.25 13.48
CA GLU A 101 -14.44 10.41 14.08
C GLU A 101 -14.90 11.44 13.04
N THR A 102 -14.10 11.68 11.98
CA THR A 102 -14.36 12.77 11.03
C THR A 102 -14.99 12.32 9.72
N ARG A 103 -14.99 11.01 9.45
CA ARG A 103 -15.52 10.40 8.21
C ARG A 103 -16.49 9.25 8.56
N PRO A 104 -17.60 9.52 9.28
CA PRO A 104 -18.55 8.49 9.63
C PRO A 104 -19.14 7.84 8.37
N PHE A 105 -19.31 6.52 8.40
CA PHE A 105 -19.84 5.70 7.29
C PHE A 105 -19.04 5.71 5.97
N GLN A 106 -17.91 6.41 5.91
CA GLN A 106 -17.05 6.44 4.73
C GLN A 106 -16.47 5.05 4.45
N LYS A 107 -16.69 4.54 3.24
CA LYS A 107 -16.05 3.33 2.74
C LYS A 107 -14.64 3.62 2.24
N TYR A 108 -13.77 2.62 2.23
CA TYR A 108 -12.36 2.75 1.88
C TYR A 108 -11.94 1.79 0.78
N VAL A 109 -11.02 2.26 -0.06
CA VAL A 109 -10.14 1.40 -0.85
C VAL A 109 -8.72 1.66 -0.39
N ILE A 110 -7.98 0.61 -0.10
CA ILE A 110 -6.59 0.73 0.35
C ILE A 110 -5.68 0.60 -0.86
N HIS A 111 -4.68 1.48 -0.98
CA HIS A 111 -3.55 1.25 -1.87
C HIS A 111 -2.27 1.47 -1.07
N ALA A 112 -1.58 0.38 -0.74
CA ALA A 112 -0.45 0.41 0.16
C ALA A 112 0.83 -0.05 -0.52
N PHE A 113 1.87 0.79 -0.41
CA PHE A 113 3.17 0.54 -1.01
C PHE A 113 4.22 0.18 0.04
N SER A 114 5.10 -0.79 -0.23
CA SER A 114 6.36 -0.96 0.55
C SER A 114 6.17 -0.89 2.07
N ILE A 115 6.92 -0.05 2.79
CA ILE A 115 6.77 0.19 4.24
C ILE A 115 5.44 0.87 4.62
N GLY A 116 4.72 1.45 3.67
CA GLY A 116 3.34 1.92 3.84
C GLY A 116 2.39 0.76 4.09
N ALA A 117 2.58 -0.38 3.42
CA ALA A 117 1.83 -1.61 3.68
C ALA A 117 2.04 -2.14 5.10
N TYR A 118 3.23 -1.95 5.68
CA TYR A 118 3.47 -2.23 7.10
C TYR A 118 2.63 -1.33 8.03
N ASN A 119 2.51 -0.03 7.74
CA ASN A 119 1.63 0.84 8.54
C ASN A 119 0.16 0.46 8.38
N TYR A 120 -0.26 0.04 7.18
CA TYR A 120 -1.60 -0.49 6.95
C TYR A 120 -1.86 -1.77 7.77
N ASP A 121 -0.92 -2.72 7.77
CA ASP A 121 -1.00 -3.93 8.59
C ASP A 121 -1.13 -3.62 10.09
N VAL A 122 -0.39 -2.62 10.59
CA VAL A 122 -0.54 -2.16 11.98
C VAL A 122 -1.94 -1.57 12.24
N CYS A 123 -2.58 -0.90 11.27
CA CYS A 123 -3.98 -0.47 11.39
C CYS A 123 -4.91 -1.68 11.54
N MET A 124 -4.73 -2.70 10.70
CA MET A 124 -5.52 -3.93 10.71
C MET A 124 -5.34 -4.70 12.03
N TYR A 125 -4.11 -4.78 12.51
CA TYR A 125 -3.80 -5.39 13.80
C TYR A 125 -4.48 -4.65 14.95
N LEU A 126 -4.42 -3.31 14.98
CA LEU A 126 -5.12 -2.50 15.99
C LEU A 126 -6.64 -2.66 15.93
N ALA A 127 -7.22 -2.72 14.72
CA ALA A 127 -8.64 -2.98 14.51
C ALA A 127 -9.06 -4.35 15.02
N ASN A 128 -8.23 -5.38 14.83
CA ASN A 128 -8.52 -6.73 15.33
C ASN A 128 -8.37 -6.85 16.86
N GLN A 129 -7.36 -6.20 17.44
CA GLN A 129 -7.13 -6.23 18.89
C GLN A 129 -8.15 -5.40 19.68
N ASN A 130 -8.67 -4.31 19.09
CA ASN A 130 -9.61 -3.39 19.74
C ASN A 130 -10.88 -3.23 18.89
N LYS A 131 -11.61 -4.34 18.66
CA LYS A 131 -12.76 -4.37 17.74
C LYS A 131 -13.84 -3.33 18.05
N GLU A 132 -14.13 -3.09 19.33
CA GLU A 132 -15.12 -2.07 19.74
C GLU A 132 -14.71 -0.66 19.31
N LYS A 133 -13.42 -0.34 19.38
CA LYS A 133 -12.91 1.01 19.12
C LYS A 133 -12.57 1.24 17.65
N TYR A 134 -11.99 0.23 17.00
CA TYR A 134 -11.37 0.36 15.69
C TYR A 134 -11.88 -0.66 14.65
N GLY A 135 -12.74 -1.59 15.03
CA GLY A 135 -13.23 -2.66 14.14
C GLY A 135 -14.06 -2.14 12.96
N GLU A 136 -14.68 -0.97 13.09
CA GLU A 136 -15.35 -0.33 11.95
C GLU A 136 -14.39 0.08 10.83
N PHE A 137 -13.10 0.24 11.10
CA PHE A 137 -12.14 0.55 10.04
C PHE A 137 -12.07 -0.60 9.03
N SER A 138 -11.91 -1.84 9.50
CA SER A 138 -11.79 -3.00 8.63
C SER A 138 -13.10 -3.32 7.90
N SER A 139 -14.26 -3.18 8.57
CA SER A 139 -15.57 -3.44 7.95
C SER A 139 -15.95 -2.45 6.83
N ARG A 140 -15.29 -1.28 6.78
CA ARG A 140 -15.51 -0.25 5.75
C ARG A 140 -14.60 -0.39 4.53
N ILE A 141 -13.63 -1.31 4.55
CA ILE A 141 -12.74 -1.56 3.40
C ILE A 141 -13.49 -2.41 2.38
N GLN A 142 -13.49 -1.99 1.12
CA GLN A 142 -14.15 -2.70 0.02
C GLN A 142 -13.17 -3.47 -0.88
N GLY A 143 -11.89 -3.10 -0.84
CA GLY A 143 -10.83 -3.73 -1.62
C GLY A 143 -9.48 -3.13 -1.25
N GLN A 144 -8.41 -3.86 -1.56
CA GLN A 144 -7.04 -3.42 -1.31
C GLN A 144 -6.10 -3.71 -2.49
N ILE A 145 -5.21 -2.76 -2.76
CA ILE A 145 -4.09 -2.89 -3.69
C ILE A 145 -2.81 -2.89 -2.87
N LEU A 146 -1.99 -3.93 -3.05
CA LEU A 146 -0.73 -4.15 -2.36
C LEU A 146 0.39 -4.09 -3.40
N ASP A 147 1.13 -2.99 -3.40
CA ASP A 147 2.10 -2.66 -4.45
C ASP A 147 3.53 -2.64 -3.89
N SER A 148 4.40 -3.50 -4.43
CA SER A 148 5.80 -3.59 -4.01
C SER A 148 5.94 -3.76 -2.48
N ILE A 149 5.09 -4.59 -1.86
CA ILE A 149 5.07 -4.69 -0.40
C ILE A 149 6.38 -5.24 0.14
N THR A 150 6.77 -4.74 1.32
CA THR A 150 7.94 -5.26 2.02
C THR A 150 7.52 -6.46 2.85
N ILE A 151 7.93 -7.67 2.44
CA ILE A 151 7.60 -8.92 3.14
C ILE A 151 8.83 -9.80 3.30
N GLY A 152 8.93 -10.48 4.44
CA GLY A 152 10.03 -11.38 4.80
C GLY A 152 10.27 -11.38 6.30
N THR A 153 11.40 -11.95 6.73
CA THR A 153 11.90 -11.75 8.09
C THR A 153 12.25 -10.28 8.32
N TYR A 154 12.20 -9.82 9.58
CA TYR A 154 12.67 -8.47 9.92
C TYR A 154 14.08 -8.19 9.37
N GLU A 155 14.97 -9.18 9.40
CA GLU A 155 16.34 -9.06 8.89
C GLU A 155 16.37 -8.80 7.38
N GLN A 156 15.63 -9.59 6.58
CA GLN A 156 15.50 -9.40 5.14
C GLN A 156 14.92 -8.01 4.82
N MET A 157 13.81 -7.65 5.48
CA MET A 157 13.14 -6.37 5.25
C MET A 157 14.02 -5.19 5.66
N SER A 158 14.68 -5.25 6.82
CA SER A 158 15.59 -4.21 7.31
C SER A 158 16.81 -4.02 6.41
N ARG A 159 17.39 -5.12 5.90
CA ARG A 159 18.49 -5.06 4.91
C ARG A 159 18.04 -4.42 3.61
N GLY A 160 16.88 -4.80 3.10
CA GLY A 160 16.27 -4.15 1.95
C GLY A 160 16.13 -2.64 2.18
N VAL A 161 15.45 -2.23 3.25
CA VAL A 161 15.25 -0.80 3.58
C VAL A 161 16.58 -0.07 3.73
N SER A 162 17.59 -0.71 4.30
CA SER A 162 18.92 -0.11 4.47
C SER A 162 19.66 0.09 3.14
N SER A 163 19.35 -0.70 2.11
CA SER A 163 19.98 -0.59 0.78
C SER A 163 19.53 0.66 0.01
N ILE A 164 18.34 1.17 0.30
CA ILE A 164 17.77 2.38 -0.33
C ILE A 164 18.08 3.67 0.46
N LEU A 165 18.67 3.56 1.65
CA LEU A 165 19.13 4.74 2.39
C LEU A 165 20.29 5.38 1.63
N PRO A 166 20.21 6.68 1.29
CA PRO A 166 21.31 7.38 0.64
C PRO A 166 22.54 7.30 1.54
N SER A 167 23.56 6.57 1.10
CA SER A 167 24.78 6.39 1.89
C SER A 167 26.01 6.33 1.00
N ASN A 168 26.99 7.18 1.34
CA ASN A 168 28.38 7.01 0.92
C ASN A 168 28.85 5.60 1.38
N PRO A 169 29.67 4.87 0.61
CA PRO A 169 30.16 3.53 0.98
C PRO A 169 30.67 3.38 2.42
N ILE A 170 31.31 4.43 2.96
CA ILE A 170 31.80 4.47 4.34
C ILE A 170 30.64 4.58 5.35
N ILE A 171 29.64 5.41 5.05
CA ILE A 171 28.43 5.59 5.86
C ILE A 171 27.57 4.32 5.83
N ARG A 172 27.49 3.62 4.68
CA ARG A 172 26.72 2.38 4.56
C ARG A 172 27.17 1.33 5.58
N LYS A 173 28.49 1.13 5.75
CA LYS A 173 29.03 0.17 6.73
C LYS A 173 28.70 0.57 8.17
N SER A 174 28.75 1.87 8.48
CA SER A 174 28.37 2.40 9.79
C SER A 174 26.86 2.32 10.04
N THR A 175 26.03 2.60 9.03
CA THR A 175 24.56 2.45 9.09
C THR A 175 24.18 1.00 9.32
N MET A 176 24.77 0.06 8.59
CA MET A 176 24.54 -1.37 8.82
C MET A 176 24.96 -1.78 10.23
N LYS A 177 26.10 -1.28 10.74
CA LYS A 177 26.54 -1.55 12.11
C LYS A 177 25.60 -0.94 13.17
N ILE A 178 25.02 0.23 12.91
CA ILE A 178 24.01 0.85 13.78
C ILE A 178 22.72 0.04 13.74
N VAL A 179 22.27 -0.39 12.56
CA VAL A 179 21.10 -1.27 12.41
C VAL A 179 21.33 -2.60 13.10
N ASP A 180 22.52 -3.21 12.99
CA ASP A 180 22.91 -4.44 13.68
C ASP A 180 22.96 -4.25 15.20
N THR A 181 23.47 -3.11 15.67
CA THR A 181 23.54 -2.78 17.10
C THR A 181 22.13 -2.54 17.65
N TYR A 182 21.33 -1.77 16.93
CA TYR A 182 19.91 -1.55 17.21
C TYR A 182 19.15 -2.87 17.24
N TYR A 183 19.40 -3.76 16.29
CA TYR A 183 18.85 -5.10 16.23
C TYR A 183 19.25 -5.89 17.48
N LYS A 184 20.53 -5.96 17.84
CA LYS A 184 20.98 -6.68 19.04
C LYS A 184 20.28 -6.19 20.31
N LEU A 185 20.15 -4.87 20.47
CA LEU A 185 19.55 -4.24 21.66
C LEU A 185 18.03 -4.38 21.72
N THR A 186 17.35 -4.34 20.58
CA THR A 186 15.88 -4.30 20.52
C THR A 186 15.25 -5.61 20.05
N SER A 187 16.07 -6.57 19.64
CA SER A 187 15.72 -7.85 19.01
C SER A 187 14.55 -8.53 19.70
N LYS A 188 14.65 -8.83 20.99
CA LYS A 188 13.62 -9.65 21.67
C LYS A 188 12.22 -9.04 21.66
N LYS A 189 12.09 -7.70 21.74
CA LYS A 189 10.77 -7.05 21.77
C LYS A 189 10.33 -6.63 20.37
N THR A 190 11.21 -5.98 19.62
CA THR A 190 10.91 -5.49 18.27
C THR A 190 10.68 -6.66 17.32
N LEU A 191 11.55 -7.68 17.29
CA LEU A 191 11.37 -8.83 16.40
C LEU A 191 10.10 -9.59 16.73
N LYS A 192 9.83 -9.83 18.02
CA LYS A 192 8.59 -10.49 18.42
C LYS A 192 7.36 -9.73 17.92
N GLN A 193 7.36 -8.40 18.01
CA GLN A 193 6.26 -7.58 17.48
C GLN A 193 6.16 -7.67 15.96
N TYR A 194 7.28 -7.66 15.26
CA TYR A 194 7.34 -7.82 13.81
C TYR A 194 6.83 -9.18 13.35
N ASP A 195 7.28 -10.26 13.99
CA ASP A 195 6.84 -11.60 13.69
C ASP A 195 5.34 -11.73 13.93
N ILE A 196 4.81 -11.15 15.02
CA ILE A 196 3.36 -11.10 15.27
C ILE A 196 2.62 -10.40 14.12
N LEU A 197 3.10 -9.24 13.67
CA LEU A 197 2.47 -8.48 12.59
C LEU A 197 2.53 -9.23 11.25
N VAL A 198 3.70 -9.73 10.85
CA VAL A 198 3.86 -10.52 9.62
C VAL A 198 3.01 -11.79 9.66
N GLN A 199 2.95 -12.49 10.78
CA GLN A 199 2.10 -13.68 10.92
C GLN A 199 0.62 -13.32 10.92
N PHE A 200 0.23 -12.22 11.55
CA PHE A 200 -1.14 -11.71 11.49
C PHE A 200 -1.54 -11.42 10.04
N PHE A 201 -0.73 -10.63 9.33
CA PHE A 201 -0.95 -10.31 7.92
C PHE A 201 -1.10 -11.56 7.05
N LYS A 202 -0.16 -12.52 7.16
CA LYS A 202 -0.15 -13.74 6.34
C LYS A 202 -1.29 -14.70 6.66
N ASN A 203 -1.69 -14.81 7.93
CA ASN A 203 -2.58 -15.89 8.39
C ASN A 203 -4.03 -15.44 8.62
N ASP A 204 -4.27 -14.16 8.84
CA ASP A 204 -5.59 -13.59 9.11
C ASP A 204 -5.87 -12.37 8.20
N PRO A 205 -5.84 -12.56 6.86
CA PRO A 205 -6.12 -11.47 5.95
C PRO A 205 -7.58 -11.02 6.05
N ILE A 206 -7.80 -9.71 5.83
CA ILE A 206 -9.14 -9.19 5.61
C ILE A 206 -9.76 -9.84 4.36
N ARG A 207 -11.05 -10.21 4.46
CA ARG A 207 -11.81 -10.88 3.39
C ARG A 207 -12.41 -9.86 2.43
N VAL A 208 -11.54 -9.20 1.66
CA VAL A 208 -11.91 -8.27 0.59
C VAL A 208 -11.08 -8.56 -0.65
N PRO A 209 -11.60 -8.27 -1.86
CA PRO A 209 -10.83 -8.38 -3.09
C PRO A 209 -9.47 -7.69 -2.97
N THR A 210 -8.42 -8.41 -3.34
CA THR A 210 -7.03 -7.98 -3.18
C THR A 210 -6.29 -8.06 -4.50
N LEU A 211 -5.62 -6.98 -4.90
CA LEU A 211 -4.71 -6.95 -6.05
C LEU A 211 -3.26 -6.78 -5.59
N PHE A 212 -2.37 -7.65 -6.06
CA PHE A 212 -0.93 -7.53 -5.85
C PHE A 212 -0.19 -7.03 -7.10
N PHE A 213 0.71 -6.06 -6.90
CA PHE A 213 1.73 -5.68 -7.88
C PHE A 213 3.13 -5.93 -7.30
N TYR A 214 3.98 -6.67 -8.00
CA TYR A 214 5.35 -6.96 -7.56
C TYR A 214 6.29 -7.25 -8.74
N ALA A 215 7.61 -7.29 -8.50
CA ALA A 215 8.57 -7.72 -9.51
C ALA A 215 9.59 -8.71 -8.96
N LYS A 216 10.04 -9.63 -9.80
CA LYS A 216 10.94 -10.72 -9.38
C LYS A 216 12.32 -10.23 -8.96
N ASN A 217 12.76 -9.11 -9.55
CA ASN A 217 14.04 -8.49 -9.26
C ASN A 217 14.00 -7.49 -8.09
N ASP A 218 12.86 -7.31 -7.40
CA ASP A 218 12.72 -6.31 -6.35
C ASP A 218 13.37 -6.77 -5.03
N PRO A 219 14.48 -6.14 -4.57
CA PRO A 219 15.20 -6.59 -3.39
C PRO A 219 14.45 -6.36 -2.07
N MET A 220 13.34 -5.62 -2.09
CA MET A 220 12.48 -5.37 -0.92
C MET A 220 11.37 -6.39 -0.76
N CYS A 221 11.07 -7.09 -1.84
CA CYS A 221 9.92 -7.96 -2.00
C CYS A 221 10.46 -9.37 -2.21
N HIS A 222 10.51 -10.17 -1.14
CA HIS A 222 10.91 -11.56 -1.25
C HIS A 222 9.83 -12.34 -2.02
N VAL A 223 10.11 -12.60 -3.30
CA VAL A 223 9.13 -13.09 -4.28
C VAL A 223 8.49 -14.38 -3.81
N GLU A 224 9.29 -15.33 -3.33
CA GLU A 224 8.81 -16.62 -2.84
C GLU A 224 7.85 -16.42 -1.66
N SER A 225 8.09 -15.41 -0.80
CA SER A 225 7.19 -15.11 0.31
C SER A 225 5.89 -14.43 -0.12
N ILE A 226 5.91 -13.67 -1.23
CA ILE A 226 4.69 -13.13 -1.83
C ILE A 226 3.90 -14.24 -2.51
N GLU A 227 4.55 -15.09 -3.30
CA GLU A 227 3.86 -16.13 -4.06
C GLU A 227 3.26 -17.19 -3.14
N GLU A 228 4.00 -17.66 -2.13
CA GLU A 228 3.45 -18.54 -1.07
C GLU A 228 2.23 -17.91 -0.37
N MET A 229 2.27 -16.60 -0.12
CA MET A 229 1.16 -15.89 0.53
C MET A 229 -0.05 -15.77 -0.40
N ILE A 230 0.17 -15.43 -1.68
CA ILE A 230 -0.89 -15.33 -2.69
C ILE A 230 -1.56 -16.69 -2.89
N GLU A 231 -0.79 -17.76 -3.02
CA GLU A 231 -1.31 -19.13 -3.15
C GLU A 231 -2.16 -19.48 -1.93
N LYS A 232 -1.61 -19.30 -0.73
CA LYS A 232 -2.34 -19.51 0.52
C LYS A 232 -3.64 -18.71 0.58
N TRP A 233 -3.63 -17.45 0.15
CA TRP A 233 -4.82 -16.59 0.20
C TRP A 233 -5.87 -16.99 -0.84
N ARG A 234 -5.46 -17.48 -2.01
CA ARG A 234 -6.36 -18.01 -3.05
C ARG A 234 -7.06 -19.29 -2.63
N GLU A 235 -6.47 -20.06 -1.73
CA GLU A 235 -7.09 -21.26 -1.14
C GLU A 235 -8.14 -20.92 -0.07
N MET A 236 -8.21 -19.67 0.39
CA MET A 236 -9.17 -19.29 1.42
C MET A 236 -10.52 -18.93 0.82
N ASP A 237 -11.60 -19.45 1.42
CA ASP A 237 -12.96 -19.12 1.03
C ASP A 237 -13.22 -17.60 1.07
N GLU A 238 -13.99 -17.12 0.09
CA GLU A 238 -14.48 -15.74 -0.02
C GLU A 238 -13.39 -14.67 -0.17
N LEU A 239 -12.15 -15.04 -0.49
CA LEU A 239 -11.04 -14.12 -0.72
C LEU A 239 -10.61 -14.14 -2.20
N GLU A 240 -11.05 -13.13 -2.97
CA GLU A 240 -10.60 -12.94 -4.34
C GLU A 240 -9.22 -12.29 -4.40
N VAL A 241 -8.24 -13.00 -4.97
CA VAL A 241 -6.84 -12.54 -5.06
C VAL A 241 -6.36 -12.46 -6.51
N PHE A 242 -6.13 -11.24 -6.95
CA PHE A 242 -5.56 -10.87 -8.24
C PHE A 242 -4.08 -10.57 -8.07
N SER A 243 -3.27 -10.87 -9.08
CA SER A 243 -1.86 -10.50 -9.06
C SER A 243 -1.31 -10.22 -10.44
N ARG A 244 -0.46 -9.20 -10.53
CA ARG A 244 0.34 -8.87 -11.70
C ARG A 244 1.79 -8.72 -11.26
N HIS A 245 2.67 -9.42 -11.95
CA HIS A 245 4.10 -9.33 -11.69
C HIS A 245 4.91 -9.20 -12.97
N TRP A 246 6.13 -8.69 -12.81
CA TRP A 246 7.10 -8.53 -13.89
C TRP A 246 8.43 -9.19 -13.52
N ASP A 247 9.18 -9.66 -14.52
CA ASP A 247 10.54 -10.16 -14.27
C ASP A 247 11.45 -9.02 -13.80
N GLU A 248 11.33 -7.85 -14.43
CA GLU A 248 12.08 -6.65 -14.07
C GLU A 248 11.19 -5.42 -13.89
N SER A 249 11.27 -4.78 -12.73
CA SER A 249 10.76 -3.43 -12.52
C SER A 249 11.53 -2.75 -11.38
N VAL A 250 11.29 -1.45 -11.21
CA VAL A 250 11.80 -0.69 -10.07
C VAL A 250 10.75 -0.67 -8.96
N HIS A 251 11.18 -0.95 -7.73
CA HIS A 251 10.38 -0.90 -6.50
C HIS A 251 9.52 0.38 -6.42
N CYS A 252 8.21 0.23 -6.17
CA CYS A 252 7.20 1.31 -6.10
C CYS A 252 7.05 2.16 -7.38
N ALA A 253 7.59 1.70 -8.51
CA ALA A 253 7.57 2.44 -9.77
C ALA A 253 7.03 1.59 -10.94
N HIS A 254 6.28 0.53 -10.67
CA HIS A 254 5.65 -0.31 -11.69
C HIS A 254 4.82 0.51 -12.69
N LEU A 255 3.98 1.44 -12.21
CA LEU A 255 3.21 2.36 -13.06
C LEU A 255 4.08 3.14 -14.06
N LYS A 256 5.32 3.48 -13.69
CA LYS A 256 6.22 4.25 -14.57
C LYS A 256 6.78 3.39 -15.70
N TYR A 257 7.12 2.13 -15.40
CA TYR A 257 7.84 1.26 -16.33
C TYR A 257 6.91 0.34 -17.13
N HIS A 258 5.74 0.01 -16.59
CA HIS A 258 4.78 -0.94 -17.12
C HIS A 258 3.37 -0.34 -17.16
N GLN A 259 3.27 0.90 -17.67
CA GLN A 259 2.09 1.75 -17.49
C GLN A 259 0.80 1.11 -18.01
N ASP A 260 0.79 0.59 -19.24
CA ASP A 260 -0.44 0.09 -19.87
C ASP A 260 -0.97 -1.15 -19.13
N GLU A 261 -0.09 -2.09 -18.79
CA GLU A 261 -0.42 -3.29 -18.03
C GLU A 261 -0.88 -2.94 -16.61
N TYR A 262 -0.16 -2.04 -15.94
CA TYR A 262 -0.53 -1.58 -14.60
C TYR A 262 -1.93 -0.96 -14.58
N LEU A 263 -2.22 -0.08 -15.54
CA LEU A 263 -3.51 0.59 -15.64
C LEU A 263 -4.64 -0.39 -15.98
N GLN A 264 -4.40 -1.30 -16.91
CA GLN A 264 -5.38 -2.32 -17.29
C GLN A 264 -5.77 -3.18 -16.08
N GLU A 265 -4.79 -3.68 -15.34
CA GLU A 265 -5.03 -4.52 -14.16
C GLU A 265 -5.70 -3.75 -13.02
N LEU A 266 -5.28 -2.50 -12.79
CA LEU A 266 -5.94 -1.63 -11.82
C LEU A 266 -7.39 -1.38 -12.21
N ASP A 267 -7.68 -1.10 -13.48
CA ASP A 267 -9.04 -0.84 -13.95
C ASP A 267 -9.94 -2.07 -13.87
N ASP A 268 -9.42 -3.24 -14.21
CA ASP A 268 -10.19 -4.47 -14.10
C ASP A 268 -10.48 -4.82 -12.64
N PHE A 269 -9.51 -4.63 -11.75
CA PHE A 269 -9.73 -4.77 -10.31
C PHE A 269 -10.74 -3.76 -9.75
N LEU A 270 -10.64 -2.48 -10.12
CA LEU A 270 -11.58 -1.47 -9.63
C LEU A 270 -13.03 -1.78 -10.04
N LYS A 271 -13.24 -2.35 -11.23
CA LYS A 271 -14.56 -2.82 -11.66
C LYS A 271 -15.11 -3.95 -10.78
N THR A 272 -14.27 -4.90 -10.33
CA THR A 272 -14.75 -6.00 -9.46
C THR A 272 -15.29 -5.49 -8.12
N ILE A 273 -14.77 -4.36 -7.65
CA ILE A 273 -15.25 -3.67 -6.43
C ILE A 273 -16.24 -2.54 -6.71
N ASN A 274 -16.82 -2.48 -7.91
CA ASN A 274 -17.84 -1.53 -8.38
C ASN A 274 -17.39 -0.05 -8.41
N LEU A 275 -16.14 0.21 -8.79
CA LEU A 275 -15.58 1.56 -8.88
C LEU A 275 -15.35 2.07 -10.29
#